data_AF-A0A938J755-F1
#
_entry.id   AF-A0A938J755-F1
#
_cell.length_a   1.000
_cell.length_b   1.000
_cell.length_c   1.000
_cell.angle_alpha   90.00
_cell.angle_beta   90.00
_cell.angle_gamma   90.00
#
_symmetry.space_group_name_H-M   'P 1'
#
loop_
_entity.id
_entity.type
_entity.pdbx_description
1 polymer ?
#
loop_
_entity_poly.entity_id
_entity_poly.type
_entity_poly.pdbx_seq_one_letter_code
_entity_poly.pdbx_strand_id
1 'polypeptide(L)'
;MSSTSPGTPPAPRSTGCWRSSRSACTPRSPRPSPPPATVLAPAERVRGLKFSRAFCRYSWYRARHIRRGTAVPTAAADVAHLLRRAGFGGTPADVAALTPLDLPAVVDRLLDFSPNPADTPPASLTDPSKGDWERVVDLRKWWLDRMRTAPAPLQEKLALFWHGHFATEATKVGHAVDMYDQNHLFRTAGTGGFEALVQAMSVQVAMLVYLDNDVNRKGSPNENFARELLELFTLGVNQYTQTDVVETARAWTGHNVDKQAVPRRAYRFYSERHDYGNKTFLGETRAWNGPEIITRVLTVEPQRSIAARFIAKKLWTFFAYPNPDAALVDTLAAEFVAASLDVRALLRAIFLRPEFFSTTARQGLVRSPVEWVVAVLRATGLTAQDTNPQWWMESMGQQLFEPPNVAGWKNNAYWCSNTALWARADFARNITWKARNASFLFEIAARNAQNGYVMTEGDAIDFAYRKFGRDPLVAPVSAPVRNAMIAWLQAQRAAERAPTYAWNLWAPINLTTIMMLCPEVQLA
;
A
#
# COMPACT_ATOMS: atom_id res chain seq x y z
N MET A 1 45.95 43.03 35.67
CA MET A 1 47.02 42.87 34.66
C MET A 1 46.62 41.67 33.80
N SER A 2 46.20 41.72 32.54
CA SER A 2 46.17 42.69 31.44
C SER A 2 45.16 42.09 30.42
N SER A 3 44.02 42.74 30.13
CA SER A 3 43.65 43.40 28.85
C SER A 3 43.89 42.53 27.59
N THR A 4 42.93 42.23 26.72
CA THR A 4 42.18 43.19 25.85
C THR A 4 40.87 42.63 25.24
N SER A 5 40.07 43.58 24.75
CA SER A 5 38.64 43.66 24.38
C SER A 5 38.00 42.72 23.33
N PRO A 6 36.63 42.71 23.24
CA PRO A 6 35.83 41.81 22.41
C PRO A 6 35.43 42.41 21.04
N GLY A 7 35.21 41.55 20.05
CA GLY A 7 34.81 41.91 18.68
C GLY A 7 33.28 41.87 18.45
N THR A 8 32.78 42.96 17.88
CA THR A 8 31.40 43.22 17.40
C THR A 8 31.09 42.47 16.10
N PRO A 9 29.83 42.03 15.84
CA PRO A 9 29.46 41.36 14.58
C PRO A 9 28.96 42.36 13.50
N PRO A 10 29.10 42.05 12.20
CA PRO A 10 28.37 42.79 11.16
C PRO A 10 27.12 42.03 10.66
N ALA A 11 26.07 42.82 10.42
CA ALA A 11 24.81 42.43 9.81
C ALA A 11 24.84 42.67 8.26
N PRO A 12 23.75 42.41 7.49
CA PRO A 12 23.78 41.67 6.24
C PRO A 12 23.93 42.55 4.99
N ARG A 13 24.27 41.94 3.85
CA ARG A 13 24.15 42.57 2.53
C ARG A 13 23.33 41.74 1.55
N SER A 14 22.51 42.51 0.85
CA SER A 14 21.48 42.28 -0.12
C SER A 14 21.99 41.95 -1.54
N THR A 15 21.13 41.23 -2.28
CA THR A 15 20.77 41.41 -3.71
C THR A 15 21.87 41.54 -4.77
N GLY A 16 21.85 40.61 -5.73
CA GLY A 16 22.46 40.76 -7.05
C GLY A 16 21.71 39.95 -8.12
N CYS A 17 20.89 40.65 -8.92
CA CYS A 17 20.31 40.23 -10.20
C CYS A 17 21.38 40.06 -11.29
N TRP A 18 21.16 39.18 -12.29
CA TRP A 18 21.49 39.36 -13.73
C TRP A 18 20.63 38.36 -14.56
N ARG A 19 19.55 38.78 -15.25
CA ARG A 19 19.42 39.32 -16.63
C ARG A 19 19.57 38.28 -17.77
N SER A 20 18.49 38.06 -18.52
CA SER A 20 18.44 38.05 -20.01
C SER A 20 16.99 38.36 -20.45
N SER A 21 16.72 39.63 -20.80
CA SER A 21 16.57 40.19 -22.15
C SER A 21 15.23 39.87 -22.85
N ARG A 22 14.31 40.83 -22.79
CA ARG A 22 13.23 41.05 -23.78
C ARG A 22 13.75 41.97 -24.88
N SER A 23 13.34 41.71 -26.11
CA SER A 23 13.33 42.67 -27.23
C SER A 23 11.91 42.72 -27.78
N ALA A 24 11.39 43.92 -28.04
CA ALA A 24 10.00 44.20 -28.39
C ALA A 24 9.85 44.76 -29.82
N CYS A 25 8.67 44.49 -30.42
CA CYS A 25 7.86 45.31 -31.38
C CYS A 25 8.46 45.64 -32.77
N THR A 26 7.74 45.68 -33.93
CA THR A 26 6.30 45.77 -34.36
C THR A 26 6.28 45.73 -35.92
N PRO A 27 5.18 45.98 -36.67
CA PRO A 27 3.93 45.22 -36.86
C PRO A 27 3.63 44.87 -38.35
N ARG A 28 2.69 43.94 -38.63
CA ARG A 28 2.00 43.87 -39.95
C ARG A 28 0.53 43.48 -39.79
N SER A 29 -0.29 44.15 -40.60
CA SER A 29 -1.76 44.23 -40.63
C SER A 29 -2.46 43.01 -41.26
N PRO A 30 -3.80 42.88 -41.13
CA PRO A 30 -4.54 41.61 -41.14
C PRO A 30 -5.30 41.33 -42.44
N ARG A 31 -5.68 40.06 -42.69
CA ARG A 31 -6.77 39.61 -43.61
C ARG A 31 -6.95 38.07 -43.55
N PRO A 32 -8.09 37.48 -43.99
CA PRO A 32 -9.22 37.13 -43.12
C PRO A 32 -9.58 35.63 -43.12
N SER A 33 -10.39 35.24 -42.14
CA SER A 33 -10.98 33.89 -41.97
C SER A 33 -12.11 33.60 -42.97
N PRO A 34 -12.25 32.36 -43.48
CA PRO A 34 -13.45 31.92 -44.19
C PRO A 34 -14.56 31.39 -43.22
N PRO A 35 -15.82 31.32 -43.71
CA PRO A 35 -17.04 31.52 -42.90
C PRO A 35 -17.58 30.27 -42.18
N PRO A 36 -18.54 30.46 -41.24
CA PRO A 36 -19.14 29.37 -40.46
C PRO A 36 -20.19 28.58 -41.24
N ALA A 37 -20.27 27.28 -40.95
CA ALA A 37 -21.36 26.41 -41.41
C ALA A 37 -22.63 26.65 -40.58
N THR A 38 -23.73 26.67 -41.30
CA THR A 38 -25.06 27.18 -40.98
C THR A 38 -25.77 26.44 -39.85
N VAL A 39 -26.37 27.23 -38.94
CA VAL A 39 -27.45 26.81 -38.02
C VAL A 39 -28.75 26.70 -38.81
N LEU A 40 -29.43 25.54 -38.73
CA LEU A 40 -30.83 25.39 -39.10
C LEU A 40 -31.63 24.93 -37.88
N ALA A 41 -32.66 25.70 -37.55
CA ALA A 41 -33.79 25.33 -36.70
C ALA A 41 -35.04 26.05 -37.28
N PRO A 42 -36.27 25.74 -36.87
CA PRO A 42 -36.89 24.44 -36.59
C PRO A 42 -38.19 24.26 -37.44
N ALA A 43 -38.73 23.04 -37.57
CA ALA A 43 -40.06 22.83 -38.13
C ALA A 43 -40.86 21.78 -37.34
N GLU A 44 -41.84 22.31 -36.61
CA GLU A 44 -43.21 21.85 -36.36
C GLU A 44 -43.56 20.41 -35.92
N ARG A 45 -44.10 20.39 -34.68
CA ARG A 45 -45.21 19.60 -34.13
C ARG A 45 -45.94 18.65 -35.09
N VAL A 46 -46.05 17.37 -34.67
CA VAL A 46 -47.34 16.67 -34.59
C VAL A 46 -47.42 15.85 -33.29
N ARG A 47 -48.59 15.97 -32.66
CA ARG A 47 -49.04 15.33 -31.42
C ARG A 47 -49.22 13.81 -31.58
N GLY A 48 -49.09 13.08 -30.48
CA GLY A 48 -50.08 12.04 -30.17
C GLY A 48 -49.54 10.66 -29.78
N LEU A 49 -49.77 10.36 -28.49
CA LEU A 49 -50.25 9.08 -27.96
C LEU A 49 -49.25 7.94 -27.68
N LYS A 50 -49.22 7.66 -26.36
CA LYS A 50 -49.30 6.37 -25.66
C LYS A 50 -47.99 5.63 -25.35
N PHE A 51 -47.78 5.56 -24.03
CA PHE A 51 -46.87 4.69 -23.30
C PHE A 51 -46.91 3.23 -23.79
N SER A 52 -45.73 2.67 -24.05
CA SER A 52 -45.47 1.24 -23.94
C SER A 52 -43.99 1.03 -23.62
N ARG A 53 -43.72 0.35 -22.51
CA ARG A 53 -42.40 -0.14 -22.09
C ARG A 53 -41.90 -1.20 -23.08
N ALA A 54 -40.84 -0.92 -23.83
CA ALA A 54 -39.88 -1.91 -24.35
C ALA A 54 -38.88 -1.20 -25.29
N PHE A 55 -37.68 -1.78 -25.43
CA PHE A 55 -36.56 -1.38 -26.30
C PHE A 55 -35.55 -0.37 -25.71
N CYS A 56 -34.77 -0.87 -24.74
CA CYS A 56 -33.34 -0.65 -24.75
C CYS A 56 -32.66 -2.02 -24.89
N ARG A 57 -32.40 -2.44 -26.14
CA ARG A 57 -31.53 -3.58 -26.46
C ARG A 57 -30.69 -3.20 -27.67
N TYR A 58 -29.44 -3.64 -27.60
CA TYR A 58 -28.36 -3.60 -28.61
C TYR A 58 -27.43 -2.37 -28.61
N SER A 59 -26.33 -2.48 -27.86
CA SER A 59 -25.01 -2.67 -28.47
C SER A 59 -23.91 -2.93 -27.42
N TRP A 60 -23.98 -4.06 -26.72
CA TRP A 60 -22.83 -4.66 -26.03
C TRP A 60 -22.93 -6.18 -26.20
N TYR A 61 -21.78 -6.84 -26.38
CA TYR A 61 -21.57 -8.25 -26.75
C TYR A 61 -21.69 -8.60 -28.25
N ARG A 62 -20.65 -8.24 -29.01
CA ARG A 62 -20.09 -9.22 -29.96
C ARG A 62 -19.23 -10.20 -29.16
N ALA A 63 -19.86 -11.28 -28.70
CA ALA A 63 -19.16 -12.51 -28.39
C ALA A 63 -18.51 -13.00 -29.69
N ARG A 64 -17.27 -12.59 -29.95
CA ARG A 64 -16.41 -13.35 -30.85
C ARG A 64 -16.16 -14.67 -30.13
N HIS A 65 -16.59 -15.77 -30.74
CA HIS A 65 -16.10 -17.11 -30.42
C HIS A 65 -14.57 -17.10 -30.53
N ILE A 66 -13.90 -16.74 -29.43
CA ILE A 66 -12.54 -17.18 -29.18
C ILE A 66 -12.70 -18.68 -29.03
N ARG A 67 -12.13 -19.44 -30.00
CA ARG A 67 -11.86 -20.86 -29.78
C ARG A 67 -11.31 -20.96 -28.36
N ARG A 68 -11.97 -21.72 -27.47
CA ARG A 68 -11.36 -22.09 -26.19
C ARG A 68 -10.11 -22.88 -26.54
N GLY A 69 -9.01 -22.17 -26.79
CA GLY A 69 -7.69 -22.74 -26.74
C GLY A 69 -7.59 -23.40 -25.38
N THR A 70 -7.00 -24.59 -25.35
CA THR A 70 -6.66 -25.27 -24.11
C THR A 70 -6.01 -24.25 -23.18
N ALA A 71 -6.69 -23.90 -22.09
CA ALA A 71 -6.18 -22.97 -21.10
C ALA A 71 -4.81 -23.48 -20.66
N VAL A 72 -3.76 -22.69 -20.89
CA VAL A 72 -2.39 -23.10 -20.56
C VAL A 72 -2.25 -22.96 -19.04
N PRO A 73 -1.91 -24.05 -18.32
CA PRO A 73 -1.67 -23.98 -16.89
C PRO A 73 -0.59 -22.95 -16.56
N THR A 74 -0.78 -22.20 -15.48
CA THR A 74 0.18 -21.20 -15.04
C THR A 74 1.39 -21.89 -14.43
N ALA A 75 2.60 -21.48 -14.79
CA ALA A 75 3.81 -22.07 -14.22
C ALA A 75 3.83 -21.91 -12.69
N ALA A 76 4.22 -22.95 -11.96
CA ALA A 76 4.26 -22.91 -10.49
C ALA A 76 5.12 -21.74 -9.96
N ALA A 77 6.19 -21.39 -10.67
CA ALA A 77 7.05 -20.24 -10.35
C ALA A 77 6.30 -18.89 -10.42
N ASP A 78 5.35 -18.76 -11.34
CA ASP A 78 4.55 -17.55 -11.54
C ASP A 78 3.46 -17.45 -10.48
N VAL A 79 2.80 -18.56 -10.18
CA VAL A 79 1.85 -18.67 -9.06
C VAL A 79 2.53 -18.33 -7.73
N ALA A 80 3.69 -18.93 -7.45
CA ALA A 80 4.44 -18.64 -6.23
C ALA A 80 4.87 -17.17 -6.16
N HIS A 81 5.22 -16.56 -7.31
CA HIS A 81 5.52 -15.14 -7.37
C HIS A 81 4.30 -14.28 -7.05
N LEU A 82 3.14 -14.57 -7.65
CA LEU A 82 1.88 -13.89 -7.35
C LEU A 82 1.49 -14.01 -5.89
N LEU A 83 1.56 -15.20 -5.28
CA LEU A 83 1.22 -15.38 -3.86
C LEU A 83 2.14 -14.58 -2.91
N ARG A 84 3.40 -14.37 -3.32
CA ARG A 84 4.34 -13.49 -2.61
C ARG A 84 4.01 -12.02 -2.81
N ARG A 85 3.66 -11.59 -4.02
CA ARG A 85 3.35 -10.19 -4.34
C ARG A 85 1.95 -9.76 -3.89
N ALA A 86 0.94 -10.58 -4.10
CA ALA A 86 -0.46 -10.34 -3.75
C ALA A 86 -0.84 -10.90 -2.38
N GLY A 87 0.11 -11.43 -1.62
CA GLY A 87 -0.12 -11.93 -0.26
C GLY A 87 1.13 -11.79 0.61
N PHE A 88 1.24 -12.66 1.61
CA PHE A 88 2.38 -12.71 2.54
C PHE A 88 3.16 -14.03 2.36
N GLY A 89 3.20 -14.54 1.12
CA GLY A 89 3.74 -15.85 0.77
C GLY A 89 2.66 -16.88 0.43
N GLY A 90 3.08 -18.05 -0.06
CA GLY A 90 2.20 -19.16 -0.41
C GLY A 90 2.82 -20.48 -0.01
N THR A 91 2.02 -21.39 0.55
CA THR A 91 2.46 -22.75 0.84
C THR A 91 2.59 -23.56 -0.45
N PRO A 92 3.34 -24.68 -0.45
CA PRO A 92 3.34 -25.61 -1.59
C PRO A 92 1.93 -26.07 -1.99
N ALA A 93 1.02 -26.22 -1.02
CA ALA A 93 -0.38 -26.57 -1.28
C ALA A 93 -1.13 -25.44 -2.00
N ASP A 94 -0.92 -24.18 -1.61
CA ASP A 94 -1.52 -23.02 -2.29
C ASP A 94 -1.05 -22.92 -3.75
N VAL A 95 0.25 -23.16 -3.98
CA VAL A 95 0.83 -23.17 -5.33
C VAL A 95 0.24 -24.30 -6.17
N ALA A 96 0.18 -25.52 -5.61
CA ALA A 96 -0.38 -26.69 -6.30
C ALA A 96 -1.87 -26.52 -6.63
N ALA A 97 -2.64 -25.85 -5.78
CA ALA A 97 -4.06 -25.59 -6.00
C ALA A 97 -4.33 -24.61 -7.17
N LEU A 98 -3.42 -23.67 -7.42
CA LEU A 98 -3.59 -22.62 -8.44
C LEU A 98 -2.88 -22.93 -9.78
N THR A 99 -1.84 -23.78 -9.77
CA THR A 99 -1.07 -24.17 -10.97
C THR A 99 -1.95 -24.72 -12.12
N PRO A 100 -3.02 -25.50 -11.88
CA PRO A 100 -3.89 -26.00 -12.95
C PRO A 100 -4.69 -24.91 -13.68
N LEU A 101 -4.81 -23.71 -13.12
CA LEU A 101 -5.56 -22.60 -13.69
C LEU A 101 -4.70 -21.80 -14.68
N ASP A 102 -5.33 -21.15 -15.66
CA ASP A 102 -4.65 -20.13 -16.46
C ASP A 102 -4.42 -18.84 -15.65
N LEU A 103 -3.48 -18.02 -16.12
CA LEU A 103 -3.03 -16.85 -15.39
C LEU A 103 -4.18 -15.87 -15.07
N PRO A 104 -5.11 -15.55 -16.01
CA PRO A 104 -6.31 -14.79 -15.70
C PRO A 104 -7.14 -15.37 -14.55
N ALA A 105 -7.42 -16.67 -14.55
CA ALA A 105 -8.18 -17.30 -13.48
C ALA A 105 -7.45 -17.28 -12.12
N VAL A 106 -6.11 -17.42 -12.11
CA VAL A 106 -5.31 -17.25 -10.89
C VAL A 106 -5.46 -15.82 -10.35
N VAL A 107 -5.31 -14.80 -11.20
CA VAL A 107 -5.44 -13.39 -10.79
C VAL A 107 -6.86 -13.08 -10.32
N ASP A 108 -7.88 -13.57 -11.01
CA ASP A 108 -9.28 -13.38 -10.63
C ASP A 108 -9.57 -14.04 -9.27
N ARG A 109 -8.96 -15.20 -8.98
CA ARG A 109 -9.05 -15.85 -7.67
C ARG A 109 -8.37 -15.06 -6.56
N LEU A 110 -7.25 -14.40 -6.84
CA LEU A 110 -6.56 -13.54 -5.85
C LEU A 110 -7.34 -12.26 -5.54
N LEU A 111 -8.09 -11.75 -6.51
CA LEU A 111 -8.94 -10.56 -6.37
C LEU A 111 -10.29 -10.87 -5.68
N ASP A 112 -10.68 -12.14 -5.56
CA ASP A 112 -11.88 -12.55 -4.84
C ASP A 112 -11.65 -12.54 -3.31
N PHE A 113 -12.25 -11.55 -2.64
CA PHE A 113 -12.12 -11.37 -1.19
C PHE A 113 -13.28 -11.97 -0.40
N SER A 114 -14.28 -12.55 -1.07
CA SER A 114 -15.43 -13.18 -0.41
C SER A 114 -15.08 -14.28 0.60
N PRO A 115 -13.93 -15.01 0.48
CA PRO A 115 -13.55 -16.00 1.49
C PRO A 115 -13.07 -15.40 2.82
N ASN A 116 -12.78 -14.09 2.88
CA ASN A 116 -12.32 -13.47 4.12
C ASN A 116 -13.45 -13.36 5.14
N PRO A 117 -13.16 -13.59 6.43
CA PRO A 117 -14.16 -13.42 7.48
C PRO A 117 -14.54 -11.95 7.63
N ALA A 118 -15.68 -11.72 8.30
CA ALA A 118 -16.11 -10.38 8.67
C ALA A 118 -15.01 -9.60 9.40
N ASP A 119 -15.00 -8.28 9.20
CA ASP A 119 -14.05 -7.40 9.86
C ASP A 119 -14.52 -7.11 11.29
N THR A 120 -14.22 -8.04 12.20
CA THR A 120 -14.56 -7.90 13.62
C THR A 120 -13.38 -7.30 14.37
N PRO A 121 -13.51 -6.10 14.98
CA PRO A 121 -12.43 -5.48 15.75
C PRO A 121 -12.10 -6.30 17.01
N PRO A 122 -10.91 -6.12 17.60
CA PRO A 122 -10.59 -6.73 18.88
C PRO A 122 -11.53 -6.18 19.97
N ALA A 123 -11.97 -7.02 20.91
CA ALA A 123 -12.86 -6.63 21.99
C ALA A 123 -12.29 -5.49 22.86
N SER A 124 -10.96 -5.38 22.93
CA SER A 124 -10.27 -4.29 23.62
C SER A 124 -10.57 -2.91 23.06
N LEU A 125 -10.99 -2.80 21.78
CA LEU A 125 -11.27 -1.52 21.13
C LEU A 125 -12.38 -0.73 21.84
N THR A 126 -13.32 -1.42 22.50
CA THR A 126 -14.42 -0.82 23.26
C THR A 126 -14.30 -1.06 24.77
N ASP A 127 -13.16 -1.57 25.25
CA ASP A 127 -12.94 -1.86 26.66
C ASP A 127 -12.67 -0.56 27.43
N PRO A 128 -13.54 -0.14 28.36
CA PRO A 128 -13.38 1.11 29.11
C PRO A 128 -12.19 1.10 30.07
N SER A 129 -11.63 -0.06 30.40
CA SER A 129 -10.45 -0.17 31.27
C SER A 129 -9.13 0.15 30.57
N LYS A 130 -9.14 0.25 29.23
CA LYS A 130 -7.94 0.51 28.42
C LYS A 130 -7.92 1.93 27.90
N GLY A 131 -6.74 2.55 27.93
CA GLY A 131 -6.47 3.80 27.24
C GLY A 131 -6.33 3.58 25.73
N ASP A 132 -6.40 4.68 24.95
CA ASP A 132 -6.31 4.60 23.50
C ASP A 132 -4.97 4.04 23.01
N TRP A 133 -3.87 4.28 23.74
CA TRP A 133 -2.58 3.66 23.44
C TRP A 133 -2.65 2.12 23.49
N GLU A 134 -3.16 1.54 24.58
CA GLU A 134 -3.28 0.08 24.70
C GLU A 134 -4.23 -0.50 23.64
N ARG A 135 -5.30 0.22 23.31
CA ARG A 135 -6.24 -0.18 22.26
C ARG A 135 -5.58 -0.20 20.88
N VAL A 136 -4.76 0.80 20.55
CA VAL A 136 -4.01 0.81 19.28
C VAL A 136 -2.97 -0.31 19.27
N VAL A 137 -2.27 -0.58 20.39
CA VAL A 137 -1.34 -1.73 20.49
C VAL A 137 -2.05 -3.05 20.18
N ASP A 138 -3.22 -3.27 20.75
CA ASP A 138 -4.02 -4.47 20.46
C ASP A 138 -4.54 -4.49 19.02
N LEU A 139 -4.94 -3.35 18.48
CA LEU A 139 -5.36 -3.21 17.10
C LEU A 139 -4.23 -3.53 16.10
N ARG A 140 -2.98 -3.14 16.41
CA ARG A 140 -1.79 -3.50 15.63
C ARG A 140 -1.61 -5.02 15.59
N LYS A 141 -1.70 -5.70 16.74
CA LYS A 141 -1.57 -7.16 16.83
C LYS A 141 -2.69 -7.87 16.07
N TRP A 142 -3.93 -7.42 16.27
CA TRP A 142 -5.09 -7.94 15.55
C TRP A 142 -4.91 -7.84 14.03
N TRP A 143 -4.43 -6.70 13.53
CA TRP A 143 -4.23 -6.53 12.10
C TRP A 143 -3.11 -7.43 11.55
N LEU A 144 -2.00 -7.59 12.29
CA LEU A 144 -0.94 -8.53 11.93
C LEU A 144 -1.45 -9.98 11.87
N ASP A 145 -2.28 -10.39 12.83
CA ASP A 145 -2.88 -11.73 12.82
C ASP A 145 -3.90 -11.91 11.69
N ARG A 146 -4.61 -10.86 11.29
CA ARG A 146 -5.43 -10.87 10.06
C ARG A 146 -4.59 -11.06 8.81
N MET A 147 -3.51 -10.29 8.65
CA MET A 147 -2.55 -10.46 7.54
C MET A 147 -1.97 -11.89 7.53
N ARG A 148 -1.76 -12.48 8.71
CA ARG A 148 -1.26 -13.85 8.87
C ARG A 148 -2.29 -14.91 8.48
N THR A 149 -3.59 -14.70 8.66
CA THR A 149 -4.60 -15.78 8.61
C THR A 149 -5.69 -15.61 7.54
N ALA A 150 -5.84 -14.43 6.96
CA ALA A 150 -6.87 -14.16 5.94
C ALA A 150 -6.73 -15.12 4.74
N PRO A 151 -7.81 -15.84 4.35
CA PRO A 151 -7.80 -16.71 3.17
C PRO A 151 -7.49 -15.99 1.85
N ALA A 152 -7.89 -14.72 1.73
CA ALA A 152 -7.59 -13.83 0.60
C ALA A 152 -6.71 -12.66 1.09
N PRO A 153 -5.38 -12.87 1.23
CA PRO A 153 -4.48 -11.90 1.88
C PRO A 153 -4.28 -10.61 1.07
N LEU A 154 -4.62 -10.59 -0.23
CA LEU A 154 -4.53 -9.39 -1.07
C LEU A 154 -5.38 -8.23 -0.51
N GLN A 155 -6.51 -8.52 0.13
CA GLN A 155 -7.32 -7.48 0.76
C GLN A 155 -6.55 -6.74 1.86
N GLU A 156 -5.84 -7.47 2.73
CA GLU A 156 -5.04 -6.87 3.80
C GLU A 156 -3.79 -6.18 3.25
N LYS A 157 -3.21 -6.73 2.18
CA LYS A 157 -2.06 -6.13 1.49
C LYS A 157 -2.43 -4.80 0.81
N LEU A 158 -3.61 -4.73 0.21
CA LEU A 158 -4.15 -3.50 -0.34
C LEU A 158 -4.56 -2.50 0.74
N ALA A 159 -5.11 -2.97 1.87
CA ALA A 159 -5.37 -2.11 3.02
C ALA A 159 -4.08 -1.50 3.59
N LEU A 160 -2.99 -2.27 3.64
CA LEU A 160 -1.67 -1.76 4.05
C LEU A 160 -1.14 -0.70 3.07
N PHE A 161 -1.33 -0.91 1.75
CA PHE A 161 -1.01 0.10 0.74
C PHE A 161 -1.79 1.40 0.98
N TRP A 162 -3.12 1.31 1.14
CA TRP A 162 -3.96 2.48 1.36
C TRP A 162 -3.66 3.19 2.66
N HIS A 163 -3.35 2.46 3.73
CA HIS A 163 -2.93 3.04 5.00
C HIS A 163 -1.60 3.81 4.89
N GLY A 164 -0.70 3.38 4.01
CA GLY A 164 0.50 4.14 3.68
C GLY A 164 0.27 5.29 2.70
N HIS A 165 -0.82 5.28 1.94
CA HIS A 165 -1.17 6.32 0.97
C HIS A 165 -1.98 7.45 1.59
N PHE A 166 -3.02 7.12 2.36
CA PHE A 166 -3.88 8.02 3.13
C PHE A 166 -3.42 8.03 4.60
N ALA A 167 -2.17 8.42 4.81
CA ALA A 167 -1.49 8.28 6.09
C ALA A 167 -2.14 9.13 7.19
N THR A 168 -2.32 8.53 8.36
CA THR A 168 -2.74 9.19 9.61
C THR A 168 -2.04 8.57 10.81
N GLU A 169 -1.57 9.41 11.74
CA GLU A 169 -0.89 8.99 12.97
C GLU A 169 -1.89 8.78 14.11
N ALA A 170 -1.88 7.58 14.70
CA ALA A 170 -2.73 7.25 15.84
C ALA A 170 -2.45 8.19 17.03
N THR A 171 -1.19 8.61 17.22
CA THR A 171 -0.81 9.56 18.27
C THR A 171 -1.49 10.92 18.08
N LYS A 172 -1.51 11.47 16.86
CA LYS A 172 -2.18 12.75 16.56
C LYS A 172 -3.70 12.63 16.58
N VAL A 173 -4.26 11.53 16.07
CA VAL A 173 -5.71 11.29 16.07
C VAL A 173 -6.26 11.08 17.48
N GLY A 174 -5.48 10.43 18.34
CA GLY A 174 -5.75 10.25 19.77
C GLY A 174 -6.90 9.30 20.10
N HIS A 175 -7.43 8.55 19.13
CA HIS A 175 -8.58 7.67 19.31
C HIS A 175 -8.48 6.40 18.44
N ALA A 176 -8.40 5.24 19.08
CA ALA A 176 -8.20 3.94 18.43
C ALA A 176 -9.38 3.54 17.52
N VAL A 177 -10.59 3.91 17.92
CA VAL A 177 -11.83 3.62 17.17
C VAL A 177 -11.80 4.28 15.79
N ASP A 178 -11.38 5.54 15.70
CA ASP A 178 -11.33 6.25 14.42
C ASP A 178 -10.24 5.69 13.51
N MET A 179 -9.12 5.24 14.10
CA MET A 179 -8.07 4.52 13.36
C MET A 179 -8.56 3.18 12.82
N TYR A 180 -9.38 2.46 13.60
CA TYR A 180 -10.03 1.23 13.13
C TYR A 180 -11.03 1.52 12.00
N ASP A 181 -11.91 2.51 12.15
CA ASP A 181 -12.96 2.81 11.17
C ASP A 181 -12.36 3.21 9.80
N GLN A 182 -11.26 3.97 9.82
CA GLN A 182 -10.50 4.26 8.60
C GLN A 182 -9.83 3.00 8.02
N ASN A 183 -9.22 2.15 8.84
CA ASN A 183 -8.62 0.91 8.38
C ASN A 183 -9.64 -0.06 7.80
N HIS A 184 -10.84 -0.10 8.37
CA HIS A 184 -12.00 -0.83 7.88
C HIS A 184 -12.47 -0.31 6.51
N LEU A 185 -12.48 1.01 6.29
CA LEU A 185 -12.76 1.61 4.98
C LEU A 185 -11.82 1.07 3.91
N PHE A 186 -10.52 0.94 4.20
CA PHE A 186 -9.57 0.42 3.22
C PHE A 186 -9.87 -1.01 2.78
N ARG A 187 -10.42 -1.85 3.66
CA ARG A 187 -10.82 -3.22 3.30
C ARG A 187 -12.11 -3.27 2.47
N THR A 188 -13.07 -2.40 2.79
CA THR A 188 -14.42 -2.44 2.22
C THR A 188 -14.55 -1.65 0.92
N ALA A 189 -13.84 -0.52 0.80
CA ALA A 189 -13.88 0.35 -0.38
C ALA A 189 -12.59 0.28 -1.22
N GLY A 190 -11.51 -0.29 -0.71
CA GLY A 190 -10.17 -0.20 -1.32
C GLY A 190 -10.03 -0.82 -2.72
N THR A 191 -10.91 -1.72 -3.14
CA THR A 191 -10.94 -2.28 -4.52
C THR A 191 -11.98 -1.65 -5.44
N GLY A 192 -12.77 -0.70 -4.96
CA GLY A 192 -13.83 -0.04 -5.75
C GLY A 192 -13.29 1.06 -6.67
N GLY A 193 -14.18 1.97 -7.05
CA GLY A 193 -13.81 3.18 -7.79
C GLY A 193 -12.97 4.12 -6.92
N PHE A 194 -11.85 4.59 -7.48
CA PHE A 194 -10.91 5.46 -6.77
C PHE A 194 -11.53 6.77 -6.31
N GLU A 195 -12.40 7.39 -7.13
CA GLU A 195 -13.14 8.59 -6.71
C GLU A 195 -13.98 8.33 -5.45
N ALA A 196 -14.73 7.23 -5.42
CA ALA A 196 -15.54 6.87 -4.26
C ALA A 196 -14.68 6.61 -3.00
N LEU A 197 -13.51 5.99 -3.17
CA LEU A 197 -12.56 5.80 -2.08
C LEU A 197 -12.05 7.14 -1.54
N VAL A 198 -11.63 8.07 -2.42
CA VAL A 198 -11.15 9.40 -2.02
C VAL A 198 -12.26 10.21 -1.34
N GLN A 199 -13.50 10.16 -1.85
CA GLN A 199 -14.66 10.81 -1.22
C GLN A 199 -14.90 10.26 0.19
N ALA A 200 -14.97 8.94 0.35
CA ALA A 200 -15.23 8.30 1.63
C ALA A 200 -14.08 8.54 2.63
N MET A 201 -12.84 8.53 2.16
CA MET A 201 -11.66 8.79 2.97
C MET A 201 -11.61 10.25 3.45
N SER A 202 -11.97 11.20 2.59
CA SER A 202 -11.93 12.63 2.90
C SER A 202 -12.85 13.07 4.05
N VAL A 203 -13.78 12.21 4.45
CA VAL A 203 -14.70 12.44 5.58
C VAL A 203 -14.52 11.47 6.74
N GLN A 204 -13.50 10.60 6.73
CA GLN A 204 -13.20 9.78 7.92
C GLN A 204 -12.72 10.67 9.06
N VAL A 205 -13.18 10.38 10.28
CA VAL A 205 -12.85 11.16 11.48
C VAL A 205 -11.33 11.21 11.71
N ALA A 206 -10.62 10.08 11.55
CA ALA A 206 -9.17 10.04 11.68
C ALA A 206 -8.47 11.03 10.74
N MET A 207 -8.90 11.12 9.48
CA MET A 207 -8.31 12.02 8.49
C MET A 207 -8.65 13.49 8.76
N LEU A 208 -9.90 13.77 9.11
CA LEU A 208 -10.35 15.12 9.45
C LEU A 208 -9.58 15.69 10.65
N VAL A 209 -9.32 14.87 11.67
CA VAL A 209 -8.52 15.26 12.84
C VAL A 209 -7.03 15.34 12.48
N TYR A 210 -6.50 14.35 11.76
CA TYR A 210 -5.07 14.29 11.46
C TYR A 210 -4.58 15.46 10.61
N LEU A 211 -5.40 15.94 9.66
CA LEU A 211 -5.06 17.09 8.81
C LEU A 211 -5.79 18.37 9.21
N ASP A 212 -6.30 18.42 10.45
CA ASP A 212 -6.88 19.60 11.08
C ASP A 212 -8.03 20.23 10.26
N ASN A 213 -8.74 19.41 9.46
CA ASN A 213 -9.95 19.84 8.75
C ASN A 213 -11.15 19.87 9.71
N ASP A 214 -11.09 19.16 10.84
CA ASP A 214 -12.09 19.22 11.91
C ASP A 214 -12.22 20.63 12.54
N VAL A 215 -11.26 21.53 12.31
CA VAL A 215 -11.31 22.96 12.70
C VAL A 215 -11.38 23.92 11.51
N ASN A 216 -11.43 23.41 10.26
CA ASN A 216 -11.51 24.22 9.05
C ASN A 216 -12.87 24.92 8.93
N ARG A 217 -12.88 26.26 8.88
CA ARG A 217 -14.10 27.08 8.85
C ARG A 217 -13.90 28.34 8.02
N LYS A 218 -14.99 28.89 7.50
CA LYS A 218 -15.02 30.17 6.78
C LYS A 218 -14.36 31.27 7.60
N GLY A 219 -13.58 32.11 6.93
CA GLY A 219 -12.77 33.16 7.56
C GLY A 219 -11.46 32.67 8.20
N SER A 220 -11.25 31.36 8.35
CA SER A 220 -9.97 30.76 8.76
C SER A 220 -9.74 29.42 8.06
N PRO A 221 -9.59 29.39 6.71
CA PRO A 221 -9.37 28.16 5.97
C PRO A 221 -8.06 27.48 6.38
N ASN A 222 -8.09 26.15 6.55
CA ASN A 222 -6.90 25.34 6.82
C ASN A 222 -6.45 24.60 5.55
N GLU A 223 -5.24 24.90 5.09
CA GLU A 223 -4.70 24.36 3.84
C GLU A 223 -4.16 22.93 3.96
N ASN A 224 -3.94 22.40 5.17
CA ASN A 224 -3.29 21.09 5.36
C ASN A 224 -4.02 20.00 4.57
N PHE A 225 -5.28 19.70 4.89
CA PHE A 225 -6.05 18.70 4.16
C PHE A 225 -6.13 18.97 2.65
N ALA A 226 -6.32 20.23 2.25
CA ALA A 226 -6.44 20.62 0.86
C ALA A 226 -5.16 20.35 0.05
N ARG A 227 -4.00 20.65 0.64
CA ARG A 227 -2.70 20.39 0.01
C ARG A 227 -2.47 18.91 -0.16
N GLU A 228 -2.72 18.10 0.87
CA GLU A 228 -2.47 16.66 0.80
C GLU A 228 -3.45 15.94 -0.12
N LEU A 229 -4.71 16.40 -0.16
CA LEU A 229 -5.69 15.91 -1.12
C LEU A 229 -5.18 16.04 -2.56
N LEU A 230 -4.64 17.21 -2.93
CA LEU A 230 -4.12 17.45 -4.27
C LEU A 230 -2.76 16.78 -4.49
N GLU A 231 -1.83 16.93 -3.56
CA GLU A 231 -0.43 16.50 -3.72
C GLU A 231 -0.22 15.02 -3.48
N LEU A 232 -0.62 14.49 -2.33
CA LEU A 232 -0.21 13.17 -1.88
C LEU A 232 -1.23 12.10 -2.20
N PHE A 233 -2.50 12.49 -2.27
CA PHE A 233 -3.63 11.57 -2.40
C PHE A 233 -4.17 11.47 -3.84
N THR A 234 -3.97 12.48 -4.69
CA THR A 234 -4.53 12.44 -6.06
C THR A 234 -3.53 12.74 -7.17
N LEU A 235 -3.02 13.96 -7.29
CA LEU A 235 -2.31 14.41 -8.49
C LEU A 235 -0.79 14.20 -8.45
N GLY A 236 -0.18 14.27 -7.27
CA GLY A 236 1.28 14.35 -7.15
C GLY A 236 1.79 15.79 -7.04
N VAL A 237 3.08 15.90 -6.75
CA VAL A 237 3.77 17.18 -6.54
C VAL A 237 3.78 18.03 -7.83
N ASN A 238 3.58 19.34 -7.67
CA ASN A 238 3.62 20.35 -8.75
C ASN A 238 2.59 20.17 -9.88
N GLN A 239 1.45 19.52 -9.62
CA GLN A 239 0.36 19.34 -10.58
C GLN A 239 -0.82 20.30 -10.38
N TYR A 240 -0.66 21.28 -9.49
CA TYR A 240 -1.67 22.23 -9.05
C TYR A 240 -0.97 23.54 -8.62
N THR A 241 -1.72 24.64 -8.51
CA THR A 241 -1.19 25.94 -8.07
C THR A 241 -1.44 26.19 -6.59
N GLN A 242 -0.72 27.14 -5.97
CA GLN A 242 -1.03 27.55 -4.60
C GLN A 242 -2.46 28.10 -4.47
N THR A 243 -2.99 28.76 -5.50
CA THR A 243 -4.39 29.20 -5.54
C THR A 243 -5.34 28.02 -5.45
N ASP A 244 -5.07 26.92 -6.16
CA ASP A 244 -5.91 25.72 -6.07
C ASP A 244 -5.95 25.13 -4.66
N VAL A 245 -4.84 25.21 -3.89
CA VAL A 245 -4.81 24.79 -2.49
C VAL A 245 -5.70 25.67 -1.62
N VAL A 246 -5.53 27.00 -1.72
CA VAL A 246 -6.33 27.96 -0.94
C VAL A 246 -7.82 27.78 -1.23
N GLU A 247 -8.18 27.66 -2.50
CA GLU A 247 -9.57 27.53 -2.92
C GLU A 247 -10.15 26.16 -2.57
N THR A 248 -9.35 25.10 -2.58
CA THR A 248 -9.74 23.79 -2.06
C THR A 248 -9.95 23.83 -0.54
N ALA A 249 -9.09 24.52 0.21
CA ALA A 249 -9.24 24.70 1.65
C ALA A 249 -10.55 25.41 1.99
N ARG A 250 -10.91 26.46 1.22
CA ARG A 250 -12.21 27.14 1.32
C ARG A 250 -13.37 26.19 1.00
N ALA A 251 -13.25 25.36 -0.04
CA ALA A 251 -14.27 24.40 -0.43
C ALA A 251 -14.51 23.32 0.65
N TRP A 252 -13.51 22.99 1.46
CA TRP A 252 -13.61 22.01 2.55
C TRP A 252 -13.99 22.59 3.92
N THR A 253 -14.20 23.91 4.02
CA THR A 253 -14.69 24.54 5.26
C THR A 253 -16.03 23.94 5.69
N GLY A 254 -16.25 23.76 7.00
CA GLY A 254 -17.50 23.19 7.52
C GLY A 254 -17.62 21.67 7.46
N HIS A 255 -16.71 20.97 6.76
CA HIS A 255 -16.60 19.50 6.82
C HIS A 255 -15.82 19.11 8.09
N ASN A 256 -16.50 19.01 9.24
CA ASN A 256 -15.84 18.81 10.54
C ASN A 256 -16.24 17.46 11.19
N VAL A 257 -15.90 17.33 12.46
CA VAL A 257 -16.21 16.19 13.33
C VAL A 257 -17.14 16.63 14.46
N ASP A 258 -18.24 15.90 14.65
CA ASP A 258 -19.01 15.94 15.88
C ASP A 258 -18.34 15.04 16.93
N LYS A 259 -17.54 15.66 17.79
CA LYS A 259 -16.75 14.96 18.83
C LYS A 259 -17.64 14.40 19.95
N GLN A 260 -18.91 14.80 20.04
CA GLN A 260 -19.86 14.39 21.07
C GLN A 260 -20.87 13.35 20.57
N ALA A 261 -20.79 12.96 19.30
CA ALA A 261 -21.65 11.92 18.74
C ALA A 261 -21.50 10.60 19.52
N VAL A 262 -22.63 9.92 19.74
CA VAL A 262 -22.75 8.66 20.47
C VAL A 262 -23.24 7.59 19.50
N PRO A 263 -22.66 6.37 19.48
CA PRO A 263 -21.65 5.85 20.42
C PRO A 263 -20.21 6.26 20.11
N ARG A 264 -19.95 6.93 18.97
CA ARG A 264 -18.60 7.27 18.48
C ARG A 264 -18.62 8.63 17.79
N ARG A 265 -17.45 9.30 17.74
CA ARG A 265 -17.25 10.54 16.96
C ARG A 265 -17.71 10.31 15.51
N ALA A 266 -18.28 11.33 14.89
CA ALA A 266 -18.83 11.21 13.55
C ALA A 266 -18.49 12.42 12.70
N TYR A 267 -18.38 12.23 11.39
CA TYR A 267 -18.37 13.33 10.43
C TYR A 267 -19.67 14.14 10.53
N ARG A 268 -19.55 15.46 10.47
CA ARG A 268 -20.69 16.37 10.38
C ARG A 268 -20.36 17.60 9.54
N PHE A 269 -21.24 17.90 8.60
CA PHE A 269 -21.20 19.15 7.86
C PHE A 269 -21.90 20.26 8.64
N TYR A 270 -21.15 21.29 9.03
CA TYR A 270 -21.64 22.50 9.68
C TYR A 270 -21.79 23.59 8.64
N SER A 271 -22.98 23.70 8.06
CA SER A 271 -23.32 24.68 7.03
C SER A 271 -22.94 26.11 7.42
N GLU A 272 -23.13 26.49 8.68
CA GLU A 272 -22.82 27.83 9.18
C GLU A 272 -21.32 28.14 9.17
N ARG A 273 -20.46 27.11 9.14
CA ARG A 273 -19.00 27.22 9.06
C ARG A 273 -18.48 27.14 7.63
N HIS A 274 -19.33 26.84 6.64
CA HIS A 274 -18.91 26.71 5.25
C HIS A 274 -18.83 28.08 4.54
N ASP A 275 -17.82 28.23 3.70
CA ASP A 275 -17.67 29.36 2.78
C ASP A 275 -18.41 29.07 1.47
N TYR A 276 -19.58 29.68 1.28
CA TYR A 276 -20.38 29.56 0.06
C TYR A 276 -19.95 30.51 -1.07
N GLY A 277 -18.90 31.30 -0.86
CA GLY A 277 -18.40 32.22 -1.88
C GLY A 277 -17.87 31.50 -3.11
N ASN A 278 -17.75 32.25 -4.21
CA ASN A 278 -17.10 31.77 -5.42
C ASN A 278 -15.62 31.47 -5.16
N LYS A 279 -15.15 30.39 -5.77
CA LYS A 279 -13.80 29.83 -5.67
C LYS A 279 -13.31 29.55 -7.08
N THR A 280 -12.05 29.84 -7.37
CA THR A 280 -11.45 29.55 -8.68
C THR A 280 -10.56 28.33 -8.54
N PHE A 281 -11.01 27.19 -9.06
CA PHE A 281 -10.29 25.93 -8.96
C PHE A 281 -10.06 25.34 -10.35
N LEU A 282 -8.81 25.02 -10.67
CA LEU A 282 -8.40 24.47 -11.97
C LEU A 282 -8.98 25.23 -13.17
N GLY A 283 -8.91 26.57 -13.08
CA GLY A 283 -9.35 27.49 -14.12
C GLY A 283 -10.86 27.77 -14.17
N GLU A 284 -11.67 27.18 -13.29
CA GLU A 284 -13.12 27.37 -13.26
C GLU A 284 -13.58 28.07 -11.97
N THR A 285 -14.32 29.17 -12.12
CA THR A 285 -14.85 29.96 -11.00
C THR A 285 -16.33 29.65 -10.77
N ARG A 286 -16.65 29.06 -9.61
CA ARG A 286 -18.02 28.87 -9.12
C ARG A 286 -18.03 28.63 -7.61
N ALA A 287 -19.20 28.45 -7.01
CA ALA A 287 -19.33 28.11 -5.60
C ALA A 287 -18.98 26.63 -5.32
N TRP A 288 -17.71 26.25 -5.53
CA TRP A 288 -17.22 24.89 -5.29
C TRP A 288 -17.40 24.46 -3.82
N ASN A 289 -17.78 23.19 -3.62
CA ASN A 289 -17.70 22.49 -2.33
C ASN A 289 -16.68 21.34 -2.35
N GLY A 290 -16.35 20.80 -1.17
CA GLY A 290 -15.30 19.80 -1.00
C GLY A 290 -15.45 18.56 -1.90
N PRO A 291 -16.58 17.84 -1.86
CA PRO A 291 -16.82 16.69 -2.74
C PRO A 291 -16.70 17.02 -4.24
N GLU A 292 -17.18 18.19 -4.68
CA GLU A 292 -17.05 18.60 -6.08
C GLU A 292 -15.60 18.81 -6.53
N ILE A 293 -14.70 19.22 -5.61
CA ILE A 293 -13.27 19.33 -5.91
C ILE A 293 -12.71 17.97 -6.32
N ILE A 294 -13.02 16.91 -5.55
CA ILE A 294 -12.57 15.54 -5.84
C ILE A 294 -13.11 15.09 -7.19
N THR A 295 -14.40 15.27 -7.43
CA THR A 295 -15.01 14.92 -8.72
C THR A 295 -14.36 15.68 -9.86
N ARG A 296 -14.07 16.99 -9.71
CA ARG A 296 -13.37 17.77 -10.74
C ARG A 296 -11.99 17.19 -11.05
N VAL A 297 -11.21 16.87 -10.02
CA VAL A 297 -9.87 16.28 -10.17
C VAL A 297 -9.91 14.93 -10.87
N LEU A 298 -10.87 14.08 -10.55
CA LEU A 298 -10.90 12.68 -10.98
C LEU A 298 -11.76 12.39 -12.20
N THR A 299 -12.48 13.39 -12.75
CA THR A 299 -13.34 13.20 -13.93
C THR A 299 -12.96 14.06 -15.13
N VAL A 300 -12.15 15.11 -14.95
CA VAL A 300 -11.80 16.07 -16.01
C VAL A 300 -10.33 15.95 -16.41
N GLU A 301 -10.06 16.02 -17.72
CA GLU A 301 -8.69 16.03 -18.26
C GLU A 301 -8.06 17.43 -18.20
N PRO A 302 -6.74 17.54 -17.98
CA PRO A 302 -5.75 16.45 -17.86
C PRO A 302 -5.62 15.84 -16.45
N GLN A 303 -6.31 16.39 -15.45
CA GLN A 303 -6.14 16.02 -14.03
C GLN A 303 -6.45 14.54 -13.77
N ARG A 304 -7.50 14.02 -14.40
CA ARG A 304 -7.86 12.60 -14.31
C ARG A 304 -6.71 11.69 -14.76
N SER A 305 -6.10 11.95 -15.91
CA SER A 305 -4.96 11.16 -16.39
C SER A 305 -3.71 11.32 -15.52
N ILE A 306 -3.48 12.52 -14.97
CA ILE A 306 -2.39 12.79 -14.04
C ILE A 306 -2.57 11.94 -12.77
N ALA A 307 -3.77 11.96 -12.18
CA ALA A 307 -4.09 11.17 -11.00
C ALA A 307 -3.99 9.66 -11.28
N ALA A 308 -4.47 9.21 -12.43
CA ALA A 308 -4.37 7.81 -12.86
C ALA A 308 -2.90 7.36 -12.96
N ARG A 309 -2.04 8.18 -13.57
CA ARG A 309 -0.59 7.93 -13.68
C ARG A 309 0.07 7.85 -12.31
N PHE A 310 -0.29 8.75 -11.40
CA PHE A 310 0.26 8.79 -10.05
C PHE A 310 -0.09 7.51 -9.27
N ILE A 311 -1.36 7.12 -9.25
CA ILE A 311 -1.82 5.92 -8.53
C ILE A 311 -1.31 4.63 -9.18
N ALA A 312 -1.32 4.53 -10.52
CA ALA A 312 -0.77 3.38 -11.23
C ALA A 312 0.72 3.16 -10.89
N LYS A 313 1.51 4.24 -10.85
CA LYS A 313 2.93 4.17 -10.44
C LYS A 313 3.08 3.70 -9.00
N LYS A 314 2.27 4.20 -8.07
CA LYS A 314 2.35 3.81 -6.64
C LYS A 314 1.98 2.34 -6.45
N LEU A 315 0.89 1.87 -7.06
CA LEU A 315 0.47 0.46 -6.98
C LEU A 315 1.49 -0.46 -7.66
N TRP A 316 2.02 -0.12 -8.83
CA TRP A 316 3.10 -0.89 -9.46
C TRP A 316 4.32 -1.00 -8.54
N THR A 317 4.76 0.15 -7.99
CA THR A 317 5.92 0.19 -7.10
C THR A 317 5.73 -0.67 -5.86
N PHE A 318 4.51 -0.75 -5.33
CA PHE A 318 4.19 -1.54 -4.15
C PHE A 318 4.12 -3.04 -4.46
N PHE A 319 3.57 -3.44 -5.60
CA PHE A 319 3.31 -4.85 -5.93
C PHE A 319 4.39 -5.52 -6.81
N ALA A 320 5.18 -4.76 -7.58
CA ALA A 320 6.12 -5.32 -8.57
C ALA A 320 7.58 -4.98 -8.29
N TYR A 321 7.99 -3.73 -8.51
CA TYR A 321 9.35 -3.20 -8.29
C TYR A 321 9.38 -1.66 -8.39
N PRO A 322 10.35 -0.97 -7.76
CA PRO A 322 10.44 0.49 -7.81
C PRO A 322 10.96 0.99 -9.16
N ASN A 323 10.64 2.25 -9.47
CA ASN A 323 11.09 2.95 -10.67
C ASN A 323 10.72 2.23 -11.99
N PRO A 324 9.43 1.92 -12.23
CA PRO A 324 8.99 1.38 -13.51
C PRO A 324 9.22 2.35 -14.67
N ASP A 325 9.37 1.80 -15.88
CA ASP A 325 9.47 2.57 -17.11
C ASP A 325 8.25 3.46 -17.31
N ALA A 326 8.48 4.68 -17.81
CA ALA A 326 7.43 5.67 -18.02
C ALA A 326 6.31 5.15 -18.93
N ALA A 327 6.67 4.43 -20.00
CA ALA A 327 5.72 3.85 -20.97
C ALA A 327 4.80 2.80 -20.35
N LEU A 328 5.32 2.00 -19.42
CA LEU A 328 4.52 1.01 -18.68
C LEU A 328 3.50 1.72 -17.79
N VAL A 329 3.93 2.74 -17.05
CA VAL A 329 3.03 3.54 -16.20
C VAL A 329 1.97 4.24 -17.05
N ASP A 330 2.34 4.78 -18.21
CA ASP A 330 1.40 5.43 -19.13
C ASP A 330 0.34 4.46 -19.67
N THR A 331 0.75 3.23 -19.98
CA THR A 331 -0.16 2.18 -20.40
C THR A 331 -1.15 1.82 -19.29
N LEU A 332 -0.66 1.59 -18.07
CA LEU A 332 -1.51 1.29 -16.91
C LEU A 332 -2.45 2.44 -16.55
N ALA A 333 -1.97 3.69 -16.67
CA ALA A 333 -2.78 4.87 -16.44
C ALA A 333 -3.94 4.96 -17.45
N ALA A 334 -3.67 4.73 -18.74
CA ALA A 334 -4.69 4.72 -19.77
C ALA A 334 -5.74 3.62 -19.54
N GLU A 335 -5.30 2.42 -19.14
CA GLU A 335 -6.21 1.32 -18.77
C GLU A 335 -7.05 1.64 -17.53
N PHE A 336 -6.46 2.30 -16.54
CA PHE A 336 -7.17 2.73 -15.34
C PHE A 336 -8.23 3.78 -15.64
N VAL A 337 -7.91 4.77 -16.48
CA VAL A 337 -8.89 5.76 -16.97
C VAL A 337 -10.00 5.09 -17.77
N ALA A 338 -9.67 4.15 -18.67
CA ALA A 338 -10.65 3.41 -19.44
C ALA A 338 -11.57 2.55 -18.55
N ALA A 339 -11.07 2.06 -17.43
CA ALA A 339 -11.82 1.36 -16.41
C ALA A 339 -12.56 2.30 -15.42
N SER A 340 -12.68 3.60 -15.73
CA SER A 340 -13.33 4.59 -14.86
C SER A 340 -12.73 4.66 -13.46
N LEU A 341 -11.39 4.55 -13.38
CA LEU A 341 -10.61 4.52 -12.15
C LEU A 341 -11.01 3.40 -11.18
N ASP A 342 -11.43 2.24 -11.68
CA ASP A 342 -11.69 1.05 -10.87
C ASP A 342 -10.37 0.38 -10.42
N VAL A 343 -10.15 0.32 -9.10
CA VAL A 343 -8.88 -0.16 -8.53
C VAL A 343 -8.71 -1.67 -8.77
N ARG A 344 -9.79 -2.45 -8.72
CA ARG A 344 -9.75 -3.89 -9.00
C ARG A 344 -9.29 -4.16 -10.44
N ALA A 345 -9.78 -3.40 -11.40
CA ALA A 345 -9.37 -3.49 -12.80
C ALA A 345 -7.88 -3.13 -12.97
N LEU A 346 -7.39 -2.09 -12.29
CA LEU A 346 -5.97 -1.74 -12.30
C LEU A 346 -5.08 -2.83 -11.68
N LEU A 347 -5.46 -3.40 -10.53
CA LEU A 347 -4.73 -4.52 -9.93
C LEU A 347 -4.69 -5.72 -10.86
N ARG A 348 -5.82 -6.05 -11.50
CA ARG A 348 -5.90 -7.11 -12.51
C ARG A 348 -4.96 -6.83 -13.69
N ALA A 349 -4.93 -5.60 -14.19
CA ALA A 349 -4.04 -5.21 -15.27
C ALA A 349 -2.56 -5.39 -14.85
N ILE A 350 -2.18 -4.95 -13.65
CA ILE A 350 -0.83 -5.09 -13.11
C ILE A 350 -0.41 -6.57 -13.04
N PHE A 351 -1.24 -7.43 -12.44
CA PHE A 351 -0.87 -8.84 -12.23
C PHE A 351 -0.87 -9.70 -13.50
N LEU A 352 -1.45 -9.22 -14.59
CA LEU A 352 -1.42 -9.90 -15.89
C LEU A 352 -0.30 -9.41 -16.80
N ARG A 353 0.48 -8.40 -16.39
CA ARG A 353 1.58 -7.87 -17.21
C ARG A 353 2.75 -8.85 -17.30
N PRO A 354 3.32 -9.09 -18.50
CA PRO A 354 4.56 -9.85 -18.63
C PRO A 354 5.71 -9.29 -17.78
N GLU A 355 5.79 -7.96 -17.65
CA GLU A 355 6.78 -7.24 -16.85
C GLU A 355 6.70 -7.62 -15.36
N PHE A 356 5.51 -8.01 -14.88
CA PHE A 356 5.29 -8.51 -13.52
C PHE A 356 5.97 -9.85 -13.26
N PHE A 357 6.27 -10.64 -14.30
CA PHE A 357 6.92 -11.95 -14.19
C PHE A 357 8.41 -11.90 -14.55
N SER A 358 8.94 -10.72 -14.85
CA SER A 358 10.35 -10.49 -15.18
C SER A 358 11.28 -10.77 -13.99
N THR A 359 12.57 -10.98 -14.26
CA THR A 359 13.59 -11.12 -13.21
C THR A 359 13.61 -9.90 -12.29
N THR A 360 13.47 -8.69 -12.85
CA THR A 360 13.38 -7.43 -12.10
C THR A 360 12.21 -7.47 -11.12
N ALA A 361 11.02 -7.87 -11.56
CA ALA A 361 9.87 -7.98 -10.68
C ALA A 361 10.02 -9.10 -9.64
N ARG A 362 10.69 -10.21 -9.94
CA ARG A 362 10.91 -11.31 -8.98
C ARG A 362 11.89 -10.98 -7.86
N GLN A 363 12.83 -10.07 -8.11
CA GLN A 363 13.95 -9.79 -7.20
C GLN A 363 13.99 -8.34 -6.70
N GLY A 364 13.19 -7.44 -7.29
CA GLY A 364 13.31 -5.99 -7.10
C GLY A 364 12.60 -5.39 -5.89
N LEU A 365 11.94 -6.20 -5.06
CA LEU A 365 11.26 -5.72 -3.86
C LEU A 365 11.75 -6.40 -2.59
N VAL A 366 12.16 -5.56 -1.66
CA VAL A 366 12.44 -5.88 -0.26
C VAL A 366 11.13 -5.83 0.52
N ARG A 367 10.85 -6.85 1.33
CA ARG A 367 9.71 -6.85 2.26
C ARG A 367 9.78 -5.63 3.15
N SER A 368 8.65 -4.93 3.27
CA SER A 368 8.49 -3.95 4.34
C SER A 368 8.61 -4.64 5.71
N PRO A 369 8.93 -3.92 6.79
CA PRO A 369 8.99 -4.51 8.13
C PRO A 369 7.71 -5.27 8.52
N VAL A 370 6.54 -4.73 8.18
CA VAL A 370 5.25 -5.41 8.39
C VAL A 370 5.17 -6.72 7.60
N GLU A 371 5.49 -6.71 6.29
CA GLU A 371 5.47 -7.93 5.48
C GLU A 371 6.43 -8.99 6.00
N TRP A 372 7.63 -8.58 6.44
CA TRP A 372 8.63 -9.49 7.00
C TRP A 372 8.17 -10.09 8.33
N VAL A 373 7.62 -9.28 9.24
CA VAL A 373 7.04 -9.78 10.51
C VAL A 373 5.92 -10.77 10.23
N VAL A 374 4.98 -10.44 9.33
CA VAL A 374 3.89 -11.36 8.97
C VAL A 374 4.42 -12.66 8.38
N ALA A 375 5.43 -12.61 7.51
CA ALA A 375 6.05 -13.81 6.95
C ALA A 375 6.68 -14.70 8.03
N VAL A 376 7.36 -14.10 9.02
CA VAL A 376 7.94 -14.82 10.18
C VAL A 376 6.84 -15.45 11.04
N LEU A 377 5.77 -14.71 11.35
CA LEU A 377 4.64 -15.22 12.13
C LEU A 377 3.93 -16.37 11.39
N ARG A 378 3.73 -16.24 10.07
CA ARG A 378 3.15 -17.31 9.22
C ARG A 378 4.02 -18.56 9.23
N ALA A 379 5.33 -18.41 9.06
CA ALA A 379 6.27 -19.53 9.00
C ALA A 379 6.35 -20.30 10.33
N THR A 380 6.42 -19.57 11.45
CA THR A 380 6.58 -20.15 12.79
C THR A 380 5.27 -20.60 13.43
N GLY A 381 4.12 -20.11 12.93
CA GLY A 381 2.81 -20.34 13.52
C GLY A 381 2.52 -19.51 14.77
N LEU A 382 3.45 -18.64 15.19
CA LEU A 382 3.28 -17.74 16.32
C LEU A 382 2.29 -16.61 15.99
N THR A 383 1.56 -16.16 17.01
CA THR A 383 0.65 -15.01 16.89
C THR A 383 1.36 -13.68 17.15
N ALA A 384 0.74 -12.57 16.77
CA ALA A 384 1.24 -11.24 17.13
C ALA A 384 1.21 -11.02 18.65
N GLN A 385 0.29 -11.69 19.36
CA GLN A 385 0.21 -11.66 20.81
C GLN A 385 1.38 -12.39 21.47
N ASP A 386 1.82 -13.53 20.91
CA ASP A 386 2.97 -14.29 21.43
C ASP A 386 4.28 -13.51 21.32
N THR A 387 4.38 -12.63 20.33
CA THR A 387 5.64 -12.00 19.89
C THR A 387 5.75 -10.53 20.24
N ASN A 388 4.62 -9.83 20.41
CA ASN A 388 4.53 -8.40 20.73
C ASN A 388 5.48 -7.52 19.86
N PRO A 389 5.32 -7.52 18.52
CA PRO A 389 6.35 -7.04 17.59
C PRO A 389 6.48 -5.51 17.51
N GLN A 390 5.64 -4.75 18.23
CA GLN A 390 5.44 -3.32 17.99
C GLN A 390 6.71 -2.47 18.06
N TRP A 391 7.52 -2.64 19.11
CA TRP A 391 8.74 -1.85 19.32
C TRP A 391 9.83 -2.18 18.28
N TRP A 392 9.90 -3.44 17.85
CA TRP A 392 10.79 -3.83 16.77
C TRP A 392 10.32 -3.28 15.42
N MET A 393 9.03 -3.31 15.13
CA MET A 393 8.47 -2.70 13.92
C MET A 393 8.75 -1.19 13.84
N GLU A 394 8.65 -0.48 14.96
CA GLU A 394 9.06 0.92 15.08
C GLU A 394 10.55 1.11 14.80
N SER A 395 11.41 0.28 15.43
CA SER A 395 12.86 0.30 15.20
C SER A 395 13.25 -0.07 13.76
N MET A 396 12.42 -0.86 13.08
CA MET A 396 12.57 -1.18 11.65
C MET A 396 12.06 -0.06 10.72
N GLY A 397 11.37 0.95 11.26
CA GLY A 397 10.86 2.11 10.53
C GLY A 397 9.43 1.97 9.98
N GLN A 398 8.67 0.96 10.39
CA GLN A 398 7.27 0.80 9.96
C GLN A 398 6.39 0.21 11.07
N GLN A 399 5.84 1.08 11.92
CA GLN A 399 4.84 0.71 12.93
C GLN A 399 3.43 0.96 12.39
N LEU A 400 2.57 -0.06 12.39
CA LEU A 400 1.17 0.09 11.93
C LEU A 400 0.45 1.20 12.70
N PHE A 401 -0.43 1.95 12.02
CA PHE A 401 -1.12 3.13 12.56
C PHE A 401 -0.23 4.32 12.94
N GLU A 402 1.08 4.25 12.69
CA GLU A 402 2.03 5.33 13.01
C GLU A 402 2.97 5.59 11.81
N PRO A 403 2.44 6.12 10.68
CA PRO A 403 3.30 6.60 9.61
C PRO A 403 4.16 7.77 10.11
N PRO A 404 5.41 7.92 9.63
CA PRO A 404 6.33 8.94 10.15
C PRO A 404 5.93 10.38 9.81
N ASN A 405 5.05 10.55 8.82
CA ASN A 405 4.40 11.80 8.42
C ASN A 405 3.31 11.48 7.38
N VAL A 406 2.65 12.53 6.88
CA VAL A 406 1.56 12.43 5.90
C VAL A 406 1.95 11.84 4.54
N ALA A 407 3.25 11.83 4.17
CA ALA A 407 3.71 11.13 2.96
C ALA A 407 3.75 9.60 3.13
N GLY A 408 3.47 9.10 4.34
CA GLY A 408 3.45 7.68 4.67
C GLY A 408 4.84 7.09 4.84
N TRP A 409 4.97 5.79 4.56
CA TRP A 409 6.25 5.09 4.64
C TRP A 409 7.03 5.16 3.33
N LYS A 410 8.36 5.22 3.46
CA LYS A 410 9.28 5.01 2.33
C LYS A 410 9.19 3.56 1.85
N ASN A 411 9.87 3.23 0.75
CA ASN A 411 9.79 1.92 0.12
C ASN A 411 11.17 1.29 -0.13
N ASN A 412 11.13 -0.01 -0.45
CA ASN A 412 12.24 -0.83 -0.93
C ASN A 412 13.56 -0.65 -0.15
N ALA A 413 14.57 0.00 -0.74
CA ALA A 413 15.92 0.10 -0.17
C ALA A 413 15.97 0.79 1.21
N TYR A 414 14.96 1.59 1.57
CA TYR A 414 14.84 2.18 2.90
C TYR A 414 14.82 1.13 4.02
N TRP A 415 14.30 -0.07 3.72
CA TRP A 415 14.21 -1.19 4.66
C TRP A 415 15.53 -1.93 4.89
N CYS A 416 16.58 -1.59 4.14
CA CYS A 416 17.91 -2.22 4.23
C CYS A 416 18.92 -1.36 5.00
N SER A 417 18.48 -0.40 5.80
CA SER A 417 19.37 0.38 6.67
C SER A 417 19.98 -0.51 7.76
N ASN A 418 21.16 -0.13 8.27
CA ASN A 418 21.80 -0.84 9.38
C ASN A 418 20.85 -0.94 10.60
N THR A 419 20.15 0.14 10.94
CA THR A 419 19.18 0.16 12.05
C THR A 419 18.04 -0.85 11.82
N ALA A 420 17.46 -0.87 10.62
CA ALA A 420 16.37 -1.78 10.30
C ALA A 420 16.82 -3.25 10.33
N LEU A 421 17.99 -3.57 9.78
CA LEU A 421 18.54 -4.92 9.79
C LEU A 421 18.91 -5.39 11.20
N TRP A 422 19.45 -4.51 12.04
CA TRP A 422 19.69 -4.82 13.46
C TRP A 422 18.39 -5.08 14.22
N ALA A 423 17.35 -4.27 14.00
CA ALA A 423 16.04 -4.50 14.61
C ALA A 423 15.41 -5.82 14.16
N ARG A 424 15.58 -6.21 12.88
CA ARG A 424 15.19 -7.55 12.39
C ARG A 424 15.97 -8.66 13.07
N ALA A 425 17.28 -8.52 13.25
CA ALA A 425 18.11 -9.49 13.96
C ALA A 425 17.68 -9.66 15.43
N ASP A 426 17.37 -8.57 16.12
CA ASP A 426 16.92 -8.64 17.51
C ASP A 426 15.53 -9.27 17.63
N PHE A 427 14.60 -8.93 16.72
CA PHE A 427 13.31 -9.61 16.64
C PHE A 427 13.49 -11.11 16.34
N ALA A 428 14.31 -11.47 15.35
CA ALA A 428 14.60 -12.85 15.00
C ALA A 428 15.14 -13.64 16.19
N ARG A 429 16.05 -13.05 16.98
CA ARG A 429 16.57 -13.66 18.22
C ARG A 429 15.47 -13.92 19.26
N ASN A 430 14.52 -13.01 19.43
CA ASN A 430 13.35 -13.21 20.30
C ASN A 430 12.46 -14.36 19.79
N ILE A 431 12.20 -14.39 18.48
CA ILE A 431 11.39 -15.44 17.85
C ILE A 431 12.03 -16.81 17.97
N THR A 432 13.35 -16.92 17.80
CA THR A 432 14.08 -18.20 17.87
C THR A 432 13.82 -18.94 19.18
N TRP A 433 13.77 -18.25 20.32
CA TRP A 433 13.50 -18.90 21.61
C TRP A 433 12.05 -19.39 21.72
N LYS A 434 11.09 -18.65 21.17
CA LYS A 434 9.68 -19.06 21.15
C LYS A 434 9.46 -20.22 20.19
N ALA A 435 10.05 -20.15 18.99
CA ALA A 435 10.02 -21.19 17.98
C ALA A 435 10.67 -22.50 18.46
N ARG A 436 11.76 -22.41 19.23
CA ARG A 436 12.37 -23.56 19.92
C ARG A 436 11.37 -24.27 20.84
N ASN A 437 10.65 -23.52 21.67
CA ASN A 437 9.66 -24.10 22.59
C ASN A 437 8.51 -24.78 21.83
N ALA A 438 8.22 -24.31 20.62
CA ALA A 438 7.25 -24.92 19.70
C ALA A 438 7.86 -26.03 18.80
N SER A 439 9.12 -26.44 19.03
CA SER A 439 9.84 -27.44 18.24
C SER A 439 9.94 -27.13 16.73
N PHE A 440 9.94 -25.86 16.35
CA PHE A 440 10.08 -25.44 14.95
C PHE A 440 11.44 -25.87 14.36
N LEU A 441 11.42 -26.54 13.20
CA LEU A 441 12.58 -27.14 12.52
C LEU A 441 13.27 -28.31 13.24
N PHE A 442 12.72 -28.84 14.34
CA PHE A 442 13.34 -29.95 15.04
C PHE A 442 13.35 -31.25 14.22
N GLU A 443 12.58 -31.34 13.13
CA GLU A 443 12.63 -32.45 12.18
C GLU A 443 14.04 -32.66 11.59
N ILE A 444 14.84 -31.58 11.44
CA ILE A 444 16.20 -31.67 10.90
C ILE A 444 17.19 -32.30 11.89
N ALA A 445 16.81 -32.40 13.16
CA ALA A 445 17.63 -32.98 14.22
C ALA A 445 17.41 -34.50 14.36
N ALA A 446 16.44 -35.07 13.63
CA ALA A 446 16.17 -36.50 13.65
C ALA A 446 17.42 -37.31 13.23
N ARG A 447 17.70 -38.40 13.96
CA ARG A 447 18.84 -39.28 13.73
C ARG A 447 18.41 -40.73 13.51
N ASN A 448 19.16 -41.48 12.71
CA ASN A 448 18.97 -42.92 12.47
C ASN A 448 19.84 -43.79 13.40
N ALA A 449 19.69 -45.11 13.30
CA ALA A 449 20.35 -46.10 14.17
C ALA A 449 21.90 -46.05 14.14
N GLN A 450 22.49 -45.38 13.14
CA GLN A 450 23.93 -45.14 13.01
C GLN A 450 24.35 -43.75 13.54
N ASN A 451 23.51 -43.07 14.33
CA ASN A 451 23.69 -41.68 14.78
C ASN A 451 23.86 -40.66 13.62
N GLY A 452 23.47 -41.02 12.39
CA GLY A 452 23.46 -40.13 11.23
C GLY A 452 22.19 -39.28 11.20
N TYR A 453 22.28 -38.04 10.73
CA TYR A 453 21.09 -37.21 10.51
C TYR A 453 20.23 -37.80 9.40
N VAL A 454 18.92 -37.84 9.60
CA VAL A 454 17.96 -38.37 8.61
C VAL A 454 17.92 -37.49 7.36
N MET A 455 17.96 -36.16 7.54
CA MET A 455 18.05 -35.20 6.45
C MET A 455 19.50 -34.81 6.19
N THR A 456 19.93 -34.84 4.93
CA THR A 456 21.21 -34.22 4.53
C THR A 456 21.18 -32.72 4.82
N GLU A 457 22.34 -32.07 4.88
CA GLU A 457 22.41 -30.62 5.09
C GLU A 457 21.65 -29.87 3.98
N GLY A 458 21.79 -30.31 2.73
CA GLY A 458 21.05 -29.74 1.59
C GLY A 458 19.54 -29.87 1.75
N ASP A 459 19.05 -31.06 2.10
CA ASP A 459 17.61 -31.30 2.29
C ASP A 459 17.07 -30.52 3.49
N ALA A 460 17.85 -30.38 4.56
CA ALA A 460 17.47 -29.60 5.74
C ALA A 460 17.36 -28.10 5.43
N ILE A 461 18.27 -27.56 4.62
CA ILE A 461 18.19 -26.16 4.14
C ILE A 461 16.96 -25.97 3.24
N ASP A 462 16.70 -26.88 2.30
CA ASP A 462 15.52 -26.78 1.43
C ASP A 462 14.21 -26.96 2.21
N PHE A 463 14.19 -27.84 3.21
CA PHE A 463 13.09 -27.98 4.15
C PHE A 463 12.82 -26.70 4.94
N ALA A 464 13.88 -26.06 5.43
CA ALA A 464 13.76 -24.79 6.14
C ALA A 464 13.21 -23.69 5.21
N TYR A 465 13.70 -23.57 3.98
CA TYR A 465 13.14 -22.65 2.98
C TYR A 465 11.64 -22.89 2.74
N ARG A 466 11.21 -24.15 2.60
CA ARG A 466 9.78 -24.50 2.46
C ARG A 466 8.95 -24.08 3.67
N LYS A 467 9.46 -24.25 4.89
CA LYS A 467 8.79 -23.79 6.13
C LYS A 467 8.61 -22.26 6.16
N PHE A 468 9.53 -21.52 5.56
CA PHE A 468 9.42 -20.06 5.35
C PHE A 468 8.64 -19.68 4.07
N GLY A 469 7.89 -20.61 3.47
CA GLY A 469 7.03 -20.33 2.32
C GLY A 469 7.78 -20.06 1.01
N ARG A 470 9.04 -20.53 0.92
CA ARG A 470 9.85 -20.43 -0.30
C ARG A 470 10.31 -21.81 -0.72
N ASP A 471 9.63 -22.44 -1.66
CA ASP A 471 10.09 -23.72 -2.20
C ASP A 471 11.23 -23.50 -3.22
N PRO A 472 12.46 -23.97 -2.97
CA PRO A 472 13.58 -23.82 -3.90
C PRO A 472 13.35 -24.48 -5.27
N LEU A 473 12.46 -25.48 -5.34
CA LEU A 473 12.11 -26.15 -6.60
C LEU A 473 11.19 -25.30 -7.49
N VAL A 474 10.44 -24.39 -6.87
CA VAL A 474 9.48 -23.52 -7.56
C VAL A 474 10.03 -22.11 -7.76
N ALA A 475 10.79 -21.63 -6.79
CA ALA A 475 11.44 -20.33 -6.79
C ALA A 475 12.90 -20.49 -6.35
N PRO A 476 13.82 -20.74 -7.31
CA PRO A 476 15.22 -20.98 -7.01
C PRO A 476 15.80 -19.91 -6.08
N VAL A 477 16.52 -20.38 -5.06
CA VAL A 477 17.28 -19.55 -4.13
C VAL A 477 18.68 -19.31 -4.69
N SER A 478 19.37 -18.28 -4.21
CA SER A 478 20.71 -17.95 -4.69
C SER A 478 21.67 -19.11 -4.39
N ALA A 479 22.32 -19.69 -5.40
CA ALA A 479 23.25 -20.80 -5.21
C ALA A 479 24.41 -20.44 -4.25
N PRO A 480 25.02 -19.25 -4.32
CA PRO A 480 25.98 -18.79 -3.30
C PRO A 480 25.42 -18.81 -1.87
N VAL A 481 24.20 -18.28 -1.66
CA VAL A 481 23.58 -18.23 -0.34
C VAL A 481 23.27 -19.64 0.16
N ARG A 482 22.66 -20.47 -0.69
CA ARG A 482 22.34 -21.87 -0.35
C ARG A 482 23.59 -22.66 0.01
N ASN A 483 24.67 -22.53 -0.75
CA ASN A 483 25.92 -23.23 -0.47
C ASN A 483 26.56 -22.75 0.85
N ALA A 484 26.50 -21.45 1.14
CA ALA A 484 26.97 -20.91 2.41
C ALA A 484 26.14 -21.44 3.59
N MET A 485 24.82 -21.55 3.45
CA MET A 485 23.92 -22.12 4.45
C MET A 485 24.20 -23.61 4.70
N ILE A 486 24.47 -24.38 3.65
CA ILE A 486 24.83 -25.80 3.75
C ILE A 486 26.17 -25.96 4.48
N ALA A 487 27.19 -25.20 4.08
CA ALA A 487 28.50 -25.24 4.73
C ALA A 487 28.41 -24.85 6.21
N TRP A 488 27.59 -23.84 6.52
CA TRP A 488 27.33 -23.43 7.90
C TRP A 488 26.63 -24.54 8.70
N LEU A 489 25.59 -25.18 8.17
CA LEU A 489 24.87 -26.25 8.86
C LEU A 489 25.74 -27.48 9.08
N GLN A 490 26.60 -27.81 8.11
CA GLN A 490 27.60 -28.88 8.23
C GLN A 490 28.54 -28.61 9.41
N ALA A 491 29.06 -27.38 9.54
CA ALA A 491 29.91 -26.99 10.66
C ALA A 491 29.19 -27.07 12.02
N GLN A 492 27.93 -26.63 12.08
CA GLN A 492 27.11 -26.72 13.30
C GLN A 492 26.90 -28.18 13.74
N ARG A 493 26.47 -29.04 12.81
CA ARG A 493 26.25 -30.47 13.07
C ARG A 493 27.53 -31.20 13.47
N ALA A 494 28.68 -30.80 12.93
CA ALA A 494 29.97 -31.33 13.35
C ALA A 494 30.32 -30.93 14.79
N ALA A 495 30.03 -29.69 15.19
CA ALA A 495 30.24 -29.21 16.56
C ALA A 495 29.32 -29.91 17.58
N GLU A 496 28.07 -30.24 17.21
CA GLU A 496 27.13 -30.99 18.07
C GLU A 496 27.61 -32.43 18.38
N ARG A 497 28.51 -32.99 17.58
CA ARG A 497 29.13 -34.31 17.83
C ARG A 497 30.28 -34.24 18.84
N ALA A 498 30.74 -33.05 19.22
CA ALA A 498 31.78 -32.91 20.22
C ALA A 498 31.24 -33.27 21.62
N PRO A 499 32.00 -34.04 22.44
CA PRO A 499 31.56 -34.48 23.78
C PRO A 499 31.12 -33.35 24.73
N THR A 500 31.59 -32.13 24.49
CA THR A 500 31.34 -30.94 25.30
C THR A 500 29.98 -30.27 25.07
N TYR A 501 29.27 -30.57 23.97
CA TYR A 501 28.03 -29.87 23.57
C TYR A 501 26.81 -30.78 23.34
N ALA A 502 26.91 -32.08 23.68
CA ALA A 502 25.94 -33.11 23.29
C ALA A 502 24.52 -33.01 23.90
N TRP A 503 24.27 -32.06 24.81
CA TRP A 503 23.01 -31.94 25.56
C TRP A 503 21.99 -30.98 24.93
N ASN A 504 22.35 -30.20 23.90
CA ASN A 504 21.43 -29.27 23.24
C ASN A 504 21.51 -29.36 21.70
N LEU A 505 20.35 -29.46 21.05
CA LEU A 505 20.18 -29.45 19.60
C LEU A 505 20.19 -27.99 19.09
N TRP A 506 21.38 -27.42 18.91
CA TRP A 506 21.60 -26.02 18.51
C TRP A 506 21.38 -25.76 17.02
N ALA A 507 21.59 -26.75 16.15
CA ALA A 507 21.43 -26.64 14.71
C ALA A 507 20.02 -26.16 14.29
N PRO A 508 18.90 -26.76 14.73
CA PRO A 508 17.55 -26.26 14.40
C PRO A 508 17.28 -24.85 14.94
N ILE A 509 17.78 -24.54 16.14
CA ILE A 509 17.61 -23.24 16.80
C ILE A 509 18.35 -22.15 16.00
N ASN A 510 19.63 -22.37 15.73
CA ASN A 510 20.45 -21.42 15.01
C ASN A 510 19.99 -21.27 13.56
N LEU A 511 19.56 -22.38 12.91
CA LEU A 511 19.03 -22.33 11.55
C LEU A 511 17.77 -21.48 11.49
N THR A 512 16.87 -21.60 12.47
CA THR A 512 15.67 -20.74 12.57
C THR A 512 16.05 -19.26 12.52
N THR A 513 17.03 -18.83 13.32
CA THR A 513 17.51 -17.43 13.32
C THR A 513 18.04 -17.01 11.96
N ILE A 514 18.95 -17.80 11.37
CA ILE A 514 19.62 -17.44 10.13
C ILE A 514 18.63 -17.41 8.96
N MET A 515 17.65 -18.32 8.93
CA MET A 515 16.60 -18.31 7.92
C MET A 515 15.78 -17.02 7.95
N MET A 516 15.46 -16.49 9.13
CA MET A 516 14.76 -15.20 9.22
C MET A 516 15.59 -14.04 8.66
N LEU A 517 16.92 -14.16 8.66
CA LEU A 517 17.86 -13.14 8.21
C LEU A 517 18.41 -13.36 6.80
N CYS A 518 18.07 -14.48 6.15
CA CYS A 518 18.57 -14.76 4.82
C CYS A 518 17.95 -13.81 3.77
N PRO A 519 18.70 -13.37 2.75
CA PRO A 519 18.20 -12.43 1.74
C PRO A 519 16.87 -12.86 1.11
N GLU A 520 16.67 -14.16 0.88
CA GLU A 520 15.46 -14.68 0.26
C GLU A 520 14.19 -14.58 1.14
N VAL A 521 14.34 -14.45 2.45
CA VAL A 521 13.25 -14.16 3.40
C VAL A 521 13.09 -12.64 3.58
N GLN A 522 14.11 -11.85 3.25
CA GLN A 522 14.03 -10.38 3.24
C GLN A 522 13.37 -9.84 1.96
N LEU A 523 13.45 -10.57 0.84
CA LEU A 523 12.82 -10.20 -0.43
C LEU A 523 11.36 -10.67 -0.49
N ALA A 524 10.49 -9.80 -1.00
CA ALA A 524 9.05 -10.03 -1.02
C ALA A 524 8.65 -11.16 -1.96
#